data_AF-A0A832V418-F1
#
_entry.id   AF-A0A832V418-F1
#
_cell.length_a   1.000
_cell.length_b   1.000
_cell.length_c   1.000
_cell.angle_alpha   90.00
_cell.angle_beta   90.00
_cell.angle_gamma   90.00
#
_symmetry.space_group_name_H-M   'P 1'
#
loop_
_entity.id
_entity.type
_entity.pdbx_description
1 polymer ?
#
loop_
_entity_poly.entity_id
_entity_poly.type
_entity_poly.pdbx_seq_one_letter_code
_entity_poly.pdbx_strand_id
1 'polypeptide(L)'
;MILTLKDNTLIPASGIDESNANGYYILWPREVNKQAKEICEYLKKKFNLKKLAIIVTDSHTIPLRRGVMGISIGFYGLNPLKDYRGKPDIFGRPLKFTTSNIVDTLAAMSVLLMGEANEQTPMLIVRGADFVEFTDKENPDFLISIEEDLYAPLLKVFEEKKA
;
A
#
# COMPACT_ATOMS: atom_id res chain seq x y z
N MET A 1 4.30 -10.92 19.81
CA MET A 1 3.80 -10.46 18.49
C MET A 1 3.94 -11.61 17.51
N ILE A 2 2.87 -11.96 16.77
CA ILE A 2 2.85 -13.08 15.82
C ILE A 2 2.84 -12.49 14.41
N LEU A 3 3.71 -12.99 13.52
CA LEU A 3 3.67 -12.64 12.10
C LEU A 3 2.51 -13.36 11.42
N THR A 4 1.77 -12.64 10.58
CA THR A 4 0.60 -13.15 9.85
C THR A 4 0.65 -12.74 8.40
N LEU A 5 -0.06 -13.46 7.54
CA LEU A 5 -0.34 -13.07 6.17
C LEU A 5 -1.82 -12.68 6.08
N LYS A 6 -2.11 -11.40 5.85
CA LYS A 6 -3.47 -10.85 5.77
C LYS A 6 -3.59 -10.05 4.48
N ASP A 7 -4.54 -10.42 3.64
CA ASP A 7 -4.85 -9.73 2.36
C ASP A 7 -3.57 -9.49 1.52
N ASN A 8 -2.80 -10.56 1.29
CA ASN A 8 -1.49 -10.57 0.60
C ASN A 8 -0.39 -9.69 1.23
N THR A 9 -0.56 -9.28 2.49
CA THR A 9 0.40 -8.47 3.23
C THR A 9 0.98 -9.24 4.42
N LEU A 10 2.31 -9.30 4.51
CA LEU A 10 2.98 -9.77 5.71
C LEU A 10 2.93 -8.68 6.78
N ILE A 11 2.13 -8.92 7.82
CA ILE A 11 1.85 -7.93 8.86
C ILE A 11 1.85 -8.60 10.24
N PRO A 12 2.35 -7.93 11.30
CA PRO A 12 2.18 -8.40 12.66
C PRO A 12 0.71 -8.35 13.11
N ALA A 13 0.27 -9.35 13.88
CA ALA A 13 -1.04 -9.40 14.51
C ALA A 13 -2.25 -9.11 13.58
N SER A 14 -2.15 -9.49 12.30
CA SER A 14 -3.17 -9.22 11.26
C SER A 14 -3.51 -7.72 11.08
N GLY A 15 -2.58 -6.82 11.42
CA GLY A 15 -2.81 -5.37 11.37
C GLY A 15 -3.73 -4.86 12.48
N ILE A 16 -3.94 -5.65 13.54
CA ILE A 16 -4.71 -5.22 14.70
C ILE A 16 -3.84 -4.30 15.56
N ASP A 17 -4.38 -3.13 15.89
CA ASP A 17 -3.70 -2.13 16.70
C ASP A 17 -4.44 -1.85 18.03
N GLU A 18 -3.66 -1.69 19.11
CA GLU A 18 -4.12 -1.27 20.44
C GLU A 18 -3.79 0.21 20.71
N SER A 19 -2.81 0.75 20.00
CA SER A 19 -2.39 2.15 20.11
C SER A 19 -3.47 3.08 19.57
N ASN A 20 -3.53 4.29 20.12
CA ASN A 20 -4.52 5.31 19.74
C ASN A 20 -6.00 4.87 19.80
N ALA A 21 -6.28 3.73 20.44
CA ALA A 21 -7.59 3.05 20.42
C ALA A 21 -8.37 3.18 21.73
N ASN A 22 -7.87 3.95 22.71
CA ASN A 22 -8.56 4.23 23.98
C ASN A 22 -9.11 2.98 24.70
N GLY A 23 -8.30 1.93 24.80
CA GLY A 23 -8.68 0.66 25.46
C GLY A 23 -9.46 -0.32 24.58
N TYR A 24 -9.62 -0.04 23.29
CA TYR A 24 -10.21 -0.93 22.29
C TYR A 24 -9.15 -1.49 21.33
N TYR A 25 -9.59 -2.37 20.44
CA TYR A 25 -8.79 -2.89 19.32
C TYR A 25 -9.29 -2.28 18.01
N ILE A 26 -8.37 -1.77 17.21
CA ILE A 26 -8.64 -1.32 15.85
C ILE A 26 -8.34 -2.48 14.90
N LEU A 27 -9.35 -2.91 14.16
CA LEU A 27 -9.20 -3.90 13.10
C LEU A 27 -9.00 -3.19 11.76
N TRP A 28 -8.29 -3.83 10.82
CA TRP A 28 -8.28 -3.35 9.44
C TRP A 28 -9.70 -3.20 8.88
N PRO A 29 -9.96 -2.13 8.10
CA PRO A 29 -11.25 -1.97 7.45
C PRO A 29 -11.53 -3.12 6.49
N ARG A 30 -12.79 -3.52 6.35
CA ARG A 30 -13.19 -4.51 5.35
C ARG A 30 -13.31 -3.83 3.97
N GLU A 31 -12.97 -4.54 2.90
CA GLU A 31 -13.08 -4.02 1.53
C GLU A 31 -12.36 -2.66 1.34
N VAL A 32 -11.12 -2.51 1.84
CA VAL A 32 -10.40 -1.22 1.88
C VAL A 32 -10.37 -0.51 0.51
N ASN A 33 -10.09 -1.24 -0.58
CA ASN A 33 -10.08 -0.68 -1.94
C ASN A 33 -11.44 -0.10 -2.37
N LYS A 34 -12.55 -0.74 -1.96
CA LYS A 34 -13.91 -0.26 -2.23
C LYS A 34 -14.20 1.01 -1.44
N GLN A 35 -13.82 1.08 -0.17
CA GLN A 35 -13.96 2.30 0.63
C GLN A 35 -13.10 3.44 0.06
N ALA A 36 -11.86 3.16 -0.34
CA ALA A 36 -10.99 4.13 -1.01
C ALA A 36 -11.62 4.66 -2.31
N LYS A 37 -12.27 3.78 -3.08
CA LYS A 37 -13.05 4.15 -4.27
C LYS A 37 -14.22 5.07 -3.93
N GLU A 38 -15.06 4.71 -2.97
CA GLU A 38 -16.21 5.51 -2.55
C GLU A 38 -15.78 6.92 -2.11
N ILE A 39 -14.72 7.01 -1.31
CA ILE A 39 -14.13 8.30 -0.89
C ILE A 39 -13.63 9.09 -2.10
N CYS A 40 -12.86 8.45 -2.99
CA CYS A 40 -12.28 9.10 -4.15
C CYS A 40 -13.36 9.63 -5.10
N GLU A 41 -14.37 8.82 -5.44
CA GLU A 41 -15.49 9.21 -6.30
C GLU A 41 -16.32 10.33 -5.69
N TYR A 42 -16.60 10.26 -4.37
CA TYR A 42 -17.27 11.33 -3.65
C TYR A 42 -16.50 12.66 -3.74
N LEU A 43 -15.19 12.64 -3.48
CA LEU A 43 -14.35 13.83 -3.51
C LEU A 43 -14.19 14.38 -4.94
N LYS A 44 -14.00 13.51 -5.94
CA LYS A 44 -13.98 13.89 -7.35
C LYS A 44 -15.24 14.63 -7.74
N LYS A 45 -16.42 14.09 -7.37
CA LYS A 45 -17.72 14.71 -7.66
C LYS A 45 -17.90 16.03 -6.90
N LYS A 46 -17.66 16.04 -5.59
CA LYS A 46 -17.89 17.21 -4.72
C LYS A 46 -17.03 18.41 -5.10
N PHE A 47 -15.78 18.17 -5.50
CA PHE A 47 -14.79 19.22 -5.78
C PHE A 47 -14.47 19.36 -7.27
N ASN A 48 -15.22 18.67 -8.15
CA ASN A 48 -15.02 18.66 -9.60
C ASN A 48 -13.56 18.32 -10.01
N LEU A 49 -12.96 17.36 -9.32
CA LEU A 49 -11.59 16.93 -9.56
C LEU A 49 -11.55 15.85 -10.63
N LYS A 50 -10.68 16.02 -11.62
CA LYS A 50 -10.43 15.00 -12.66
C LYS A 50 -9.34 14.01 -12.26
N LYS A 51 -8.34 14.46 -11.50
CA LYS A 51 -7.19 13.67 -11.07
C LYS A 51 -7.15 13.66 -9.55
N LEU A 52 -7.56 12.54 -8.97
CA LEU A 52 -7.49 12.28 -7.55
C LEU A 52 -7.29 10.77 -7.38
N ALA A 53 -6.46 10.43 -6.41
CA ALA A 53 -6.28 9.07 -5.96
C ALA A 53 -6.26 9.07 -4.43
N ILE A 54 -6.65 7.93 -3.84
CA ILE A 54 -6.66 7.69 -2.41
C ILE A 54 -5.76 6.49 -2.16
N ILE A 55 -4.89 6.60 -1.17
CA ILE A 55 -4.07 5.50 -0.64
C ILE A 55 -4.37 5.44 0.86
N VAL A 56 -4.77 4.27 1.32
CA VAL A 56 -4.96 3.95 2.74
C VAL A 56 -3.71 3.23 3.20
N THR A 57 -3.14 3.70 4.30
CA THR A 57 -1.84 3.26 4.79
C THR A 57 -1.94 2.67 6.18
N ASP A 58 -1.00 1.78 6.50
CA ASP A 58 -0.77 1.29 7.84
C ASP A 58 0.74 1.18 8.11
N SER A 59 1.12 1.04 9.37
CA SER A 59 2.52 0.89 9.80
C SER A 59 2.92 -0.58 9.82
N HIS A 60 4.07 -0.89 9.22
CA HIS A 60 4.54 -2.26 9.04
C HIS A 60 6.03 -2.40 9.37
N THR A 61 6.46 -3.63 9.67
CA THR A 61 7.85 -3.98 9.93
C THR A 61 8.50 -4.68 8.73
N ILE A 62 9.72 -4.30 8.37
CA ILE A 62 10.49 -4.99 7.33
C ILE A 62 11.43 -6.04 7.97
N PRO A 63 11.56 -7.24 7.37
CA PRO A 63 12.54 -8.22 7.81
C PRO A 63 13.95 -7.65 7.97
N LEU A 64 14.60 -8.01 9.09
CA LEU A 64 16.02 -7.69 9.38
C LEU A 64 16.34 -6.19 9.54
N ARG A 65 15.34 -5.33 9.66
CA ARG A 65 15.51 -3.89 9.94
C ARG A 65 14.72 -3.48 11.17
N ARG A 66 15.26 -2.51 11.92
CA ARG A 66 14.58 -1.91 13.08
C ARG A 66 13.74 -0.71 12.63
N GLY A 67 12.64 -0.49 13.32
CA GLY A 67 11.68 0.58 13.02
C GLY A 67 10.51 0.10 12.17
N VAL A 68 9.40 0.82 12.26
CA VAL A 68 8.24 0.66 11.39
C VAL A 68 8.33 1.63 10.22
N MET A 69 7.61 1.33 9.14
CA MET A 69 7.37 2.26 8.04
C MET A 69 5.99 2.01 7.43
N GLY A 70 5.48 3.01 6.70
CA GLY A 70 4.20 2.91 6.02
C GLY A 70 4.18 1.89 4.89
N ILE A 71 3.07 1.17 4.78
CA ILE A 71 2.68 0.31 3.65
C ILE A 71 1.27 0.67 3.21
N SER A 72 0.93 0.45 1.94
CA SER A 72 -0.45 0.59 1.47
C SER A 72 -1.26 -0.66 1.82
N ILE A 73 -2.44 -0.46 2.40
CA ILE A 73 -3.42 -1.53 2.68
C ILE A 73 -4.65 -1.43 1.78
N GLY A 74 -4.74 -0.36 1.00
CA GLY A 74 -5.67 -0.22 -0.10
C GLY A 74 -5.51 1.10 -0.83
N PHE A 75 -6.00 1.17 -2.06
CA PHE A 75 -5.89 2.37 -2.88
C PHE A 75 -6.95 2.39 -3.99
N TYR A 76 -7.17 3.57 -4.55
CA TYR A 76 -8.00 3.76 -5.74
C TYR A 76 -7.61 5.04 -6.49
N GLY A 77 -7.82 5.06 -7.82
CA GLY A 77 -7.65 6.25 -8.64
C GLY A 77 -6.24 6.43 -9.23
N LEU A 78 -5.34 5.46 -9.06
CA LEU A 78 -4.02 5.44 -9.68
C LEU A 78 -3.58 4.02 -10.09
N ASN A 79 -2.64 3.96 -11.03
CA ASN A 79 -1.87 2.75 -11.31
C ASN A 79 -0.84 2.57 -10.18
N PRO A 80 -0.87 1.46 -9.43
CA PRO A 80 0.01 1.28 -8.28
C PRO A 80 1.47 1.03 -8.66
N LEU A 81 1.72 0.60 -9.90
CA LEU A 81 3.05 0.32 -10.42
C LEU A 81 3.40 1.29 -11.54
N LYS A 82 4.66 1.70 -11.58
CA LYS A 82 5.25 2.36 -12.74
C LYS A 82 6.15 1.37 -13.47
N ASP A 83 5.76 1.02 -14.69
CA ASP A 83 6.50 0.07 -15.52
C ASP A 83 7.65 0.76 -16.27
N TYR A 84 8.87 0.32 -16.00
CA TYR A 84 10.07 0.78 -16.68
C TYR A 84 10.59 -0.24 -17.70
N ARG A 85 9.98 -1.42 -17.83
CA ARG A 85 10.41 -2.45 -18.78
C ARG A 85 10.36 -1.91 -20.22
N GLY A 86 11.41 -2.20 -20.97
CA GLY A 86 11.63 -1.68 -22.32
C GLY A 86 12.13 -0.22 -22.38
N LYS A 87 12.09 0.55 -21.29
CA LYS A 87 12.68 1.90 -21.26
C LYS A 87 14.21 1.80 -21.21
N PRO A 88 14.94 2.73 -21.86
CA PRO A 88 16.39 2.73 -21.81
C PRO A 88 16.89 3.15 -20.43
N ASP A 89 17.97 2.50 -19.98
CA ASP A 89 18.81 3.00 -18.90
C ASP A 89 19.69 4.17 -19.39
N ILE A 90 20.54 4.70 -18.50
CA ILE A 90 21.46 5.82 -18.82
C ILE A 90 22.51 5.48 -19.89
N PHE A 91 22.63 4.21 -20.29
CA PHE A 91 23.51 3.73 -21.35
C PHE A 91 22.73 3.24 -22.58
N GLY A 92 21.42 3.52 -22.66
CA GLY A 92 20.56 3.14 -23.79
C GLY A 92 20.11 1.69 -23.79
N ARG A 93 20.42 0.88 -22.77
CA ARG A 93 20.03 -0.53 -22.70
C ARG A 93 18.60 -0.65 -22.17
N PRO A 94 17.73 -1.48 -22.77
CA PRO A 94 16.36 -1.62 -22.28
C PRO A 94 16.33 -2.34 -20.93
N LEU A 95 15.60 -1.78 -19.96
CA LEU A 95 15.32 -2.40 -18.68
C LEU A 95 14.44 -3.62 -18.88
N LYS A 96 14.76 -4.74 -18.22
CA LYS A 96 14.07 -6.03 -18.43
C LYS A 96 12.96 -6.31 -17.41
N PHE A 97 13.16 -5.94 -16.15
CA PHE A 97 12.31 -6.36 -15.04
C PHE A 97 11.78 -5.20 -14.18
N THR A 98 12.27 -3.99 -14.42
CA THR A 98 12.07 -2.88 -13.48
C THR A 98 10.63 -2.38 -13.49
N THR A 99 9.96 -2.53 -12.35
CA THR A 99 8.72 -1.84 -12.00
C THR A 99 8.96 -1.12 -10.66
N SER A 100 8.35 0.06 -10.49
CA SER A 100 8.41 0.80 -9.22
C SER A 100 7.06 0.72 -8.53
N ASN A 101 7.06 0.34 -7.25
CA ASN A 101 5.85 0.33 -6.43
C ASN A 101 5.54 1.75 -5.92
N ILE A 102 4.62 2.43 -6.59
CA ILE A 102 4.28 3.83 -6.33
C ILE A 102 3.47 3.95 -5.04
N VAL A 103 2.49 3.07 -4.82
CA VAL A 103 1.59 3.15 -3.67
C VAL A 103 2.32 2.94 -2.34
N ASP A 104 3.20 1.94 -2.24
CA ASP A 104 3.95 1.71 -1.01
C ASP A 104 5.05 2.76 -0.79
N THR A 105 5.64 3.29 -1.86
CA THR A 105 6.61 4.39 -1.73
C THR A 105 5.93 5.65 -1.17
N LEU A 106 4.73 5.98 -1.67
CA LEU A 106 3.94 7.09 -1.15
C LEU A 106 3.44 6.82 0.26
N ALA A 107 3.06 5.58 0.58
CA ALA A 107 2.64 5.18 1.92
C ALA A 107 3.78 5.36 2.94
N ALA A 108 4.97 4.88 2.61
CA ALA A 108 6.16 5.01 3.45
C ALA A 108 6.47 6.48 3.80
N MET A 109 6.47 7.35 2.78
CA MET A 109 6.67 8.79 2.95
C MET A 109 5.54 9.41 3.77
N SER A 110 4.30 8.98 3.54
CA SER A 110 3.12 9.55 4.21
C SER A 110 3.13 9.24 5.69
N VAL A 111 3.34 7.97 6.07
CA VAL A 111 3.40 7.57 7.48
C VAL A 111 4.53 8.25 8.24
N LEU A 112 5.70 8.43 7.61
CA LEU A 112 6.80 9.21 8.20
C LEU A 112 6.37 10.65 8.57
N LEU A 113 5.56 11.29 7.73
CA LEU A 113 5.10 12.67 7.93
C LEU A 113 3.85 12.77 8.81
N MET A 114 3.01 11.74 8.83
CA MET A 114 1.83 11.63 9.69
C MET A 114 2.22 11.44 11.16
N GLY A 115 3.35 10.76 11.41
CA GLY A 115 3.77 10.35 12.74
C GLY A 115 3.11 9.03 13.16
N GLU A 116 3.68 8.40 14.18
CA GLU A 116 3.24 7.09 14.71
C GLU A 116 2.52 7.21 16.06
N ALA A 117 2.49 8.41 16.65
CA ALA A 117 2.03 8.65 18.01
C ALA A 117 0.84 9.62 18.02
N ASN A 118 0.92 10.66 18.87
CA ASN A 118 -0.16 11.61 19.08
C ASN A 118 0.00 12.90 18.26
N GLU A 119 0.74 12.86 17.16
CA GLU A 119 0.88 14.00 16.23
C GLU A 119 -0.46 14.38 15.59
N GLN A 120 -1.47 13.49 15.64
CA GLN A 120 -2.84 13.75 15.19
C GLN A 120 -2.92 14.25 13.75
N THR A 121 -2.05 13.73 12.88
CA THR A 121 -2.01 14.05 11.45
C THR A 121 -2.38 12.81 10.63
N PRO A 122 -3.66 12.40 10.58
CA PRO A 122 -4.07 11.12 9.97
C PRO A 122 -4.16 11.15 8.44
N MET A 123 -3.83 12.26 7.80
CA MET A 123 -3.98 12.44 6.35
C MET A 123 -2.86 13.33 5.80
N LEU A 124 -2.28 12.90 4.68
CA LEU A 124 -1.32 13.68 3.90
C LEU A 124 -1.88 13.95 2.49
N ILE A 125 -1.66 15.14 1.95
CA ILE A 125 -2.00 15.48 0.56
C ILE A 125 -0.71 15.62 -0.25
N VAL A 126 -0.50 14.72 -1.22
CA VAL A 126 0.59 14.79 -2.18
C VAL A 126 0.14 15.58 -3.41
N ARG A 127 0.88 16.64 -3.76
CA ARG A 127 0.63 17.48 -4.96
C ARG A 127 1.85 17.46 -5.88
N GLY A 128 1.63 17.79 -7.16
CA GLY A 128 2.71 17.77 -8.17
C GLY A 128 3.20 16.36 -8.51
N ALA A 129 2.33 15.35 -8.33
CA ALA A 129 2.66 13.94 -8.53
C ALA A 129 2.60 13.55 -10.02
N ASP A 130 3.41 14.19 -10.87
CA ASP A 130 3.42 13.95 -12.33
C ASP A 130 3.91 12.55 -12.71
N PHE A 131 4.53 11.84 -11.76
CA PHE A 131 4.93 10.44 -11.90
C PHE A 131 3.79 9.45 -11.68
N VAL A 132 2.61 9.91 -11.23
CA VAL A 132 1.42 9.08 -11.02
C VAL A 132 0.59 9.02 -12.29
N GLU A 133 0.30 7.81 -12.74
CA GLU A 133 -0.72 7.57 -13.76
C GLU A 133 -2.09 7.43 -13.08
N PHE A 134 -2.93 8.46 -13.18
CA PHE A 134 -4.29 8.42 -12.64
C PHE A 134 -5.19 7.55 -13.52
N THR A 135 -5.86 6.57 -12.92
CA THR A 135 -6.79 5.67 -13.60
C THR A 135 -7.83 5.14 -12.62
N ASP A 136 -9.03 4.91 -13.12
CA ASP A 136 -10.12 4.29 -12.35
C ASP A 136 -10.16 2.76 -12.52
N LYS A 137 -9.23 2.22 -13.32
CA LYS A 137 -9.07 0.77 -13.54
C LYS A 137 -8.24 0.17 -12.43
N GLU A 138 -8.67 -1.00 -11.95
CA GLU A 138 -7.86 -1.83 -11.06
C GLU A 138 -6.66 -2.39 -11.82
N ASN A 139 -5.55 -2.57 -11.11
CA ASN A 139 -4.37 -3.25 -11.63
C ASN A 139 -4.29 -4.66 -10.99
N PRO A 140 -4.66 -5.72 -11.74
CA PRO A 140 -4.65 -7.08 -11.20
C PRO A 140 -3.24 -7.60 -10.94
N ASP A 141 -2.21 -7.00 -11.55
CA ASP A 141 -0.81 -7.44 -11.43
C ASP A 141 -0.11 -6.85 -10.19
N PHE A 142 -0.81 -6.01 -9.40
CA PHE A 142 -0.21 -5.42 -8.21
C PHE A 142 0.03 -6.44 -7.10
N LEU A 143 -0.99 -7.24 -6.78
CA LEU A 143 -0.88 -8.34 -5.84
C LEU A 143 -0.57 -9.62 -6.61
N ILE A 144 0.51 -10.28 -6.22
CA ILE A 144 0.91 -11.56 -6.78
C ILE A 144 0.51 -12.70 -5.84
N SER A 145 0.35 -13.90 -6.41
CA SER A 145 0.10 -15.11 -5.64
C SER A 145 1.31 -15.52 -4.80
N ILE A 146 1.11 -16.33 -3.76
CA ILE A 146 2.22 -16.82 -2.93
C ILE A 146 3.20 -17.61 -3.80
N GLU A 147 2.70 -18.37 -4.77
CA GLU A 147 3.46 -19.24 -5.66
C GLU A 147 4.35 -18.47 -6.63
N GLU A 148 3.92 -17.27 -7.05
CA GLU A 148 4.67 -16.38 -7.95
C GLU A 148 5.63 -15.44 -7.21
N ASP A 149 5.47 -15.30 -5.89
CA ASP A 149 6.29 -14.41 -5.08
C ASP A 149 7.74 -14.93 -4.94
N LEU A 150 8.72 -14.03 -5.04
CA LEU A 150 10.13 -14.35 -4.80
C LEU A 150 10.36 -14.98 -3.41
N TYR A 151 9.55 -14.57 -2.43
CA TYR A 151 9.59 -15.06 -1.06
C TYR A 151 8.73 -16.32 -0.84
N ALA A 152 8.16 -16.94 -1.89
CA ALA A 152 7.36 -18.16 -1.78
C ALA A 152 7.95 -19.22 -0.84
N PRO A 153 9.26 -19.54 -0.86
CA PRO A 153 9.82 -20.55 0.04
C PRO A 153 9.67 -20.22 1.53
N LEU A 154 9.60 -18.94 1.88
CA LEU A 154 9.37 -18.46 3.25
C LEU A 154 7.88 -18.37 3.59
N LEU A 155 7.04 -18.13 2.59
CA LEU A 155 5.60 -17.91 2.76
C LEU A 155 4.79 -19.20 2.90
N LYS A 156 5.31 -20.35 2.43
CA LYS A 156 4.63 -21.66 2.51
C LYS A 156 4.14 -22.04 3.91
N VAL A 157 4.79 -21.55 4.96
CA VAL A 157 4.39 -21.78 6.36
C VAL A 157 3.01 -21.20 6.69
N PHE A 158 2.51 -20.26 5.88
CA PHE A 158 1.19 -19.65 6.02
C PHE A 158 0.09 -20.37 5.21
N GLU A 159 0.45 -21.27 4.27
CA GLU A 159 -0.53 -22.01 3.45
C GLU A 159 -1.28 -23.09 4.24
N GLU A 160 -0.68 -23.64 5.30
CA GLU A 160 -1.19 -24.81 6.04
C GLU A 160 -2.36 -24.50 7.00
N LYS A 161 -2.82 -23.24 7.12
CA LYS A 161 -3.91 -22.87 8.03
C LYS A 161 -5.10 -22.24 7.32
N LYS A 162 -5.69 -22.97 6.36
CA LYS A 162 -7.12 -22.79 6.07
C LYS A 162 -7.90 -23.67 7.06
N ALA A 163 -8.33 -23.07 8.16
CA ALA A 163 -9.39 -23.63 9.00
C ALA A 163 -10.75 -23.47 8.28
#